data_AF-A0A5N6ZJS8-F1
#
_entry.id   AF-A0A5N6ZJS8-F1
#
_cell.length_a   1.000
_cell.length_b   1.000
_cell.length_c   1.000
_cell.angle_alpha   90.00
_cell.angle_beta   90.00
_cell.angle_gamma   90.00
#
_symmetry.space_group_name_H-M   'P 1'
#
loop_
_entity.id
_entity.type
_entity.pdbx_description
1 polymer ?
#
loop_
_entity_poly.entity_id
_entity_poly.type
_entity_poly.pdbx_seq_one_letter_code
_entity_poly.pdbx_strand_id
1 'polypeptide(L)' 'MYSGVVSIDANRIRFAVRDWKSMLALKILSARIRDILSGTFRDPQKKLSYKQQQWVQIWQQIFTQVGK' A
#
# COMPACT_ATOMS: atom_id res chain seq x y z
N MET A 1 -4.03 -3.52 17.96
CA MET A 1 -2.88 -2.96 17.22
C MET A 1 -1.91 -2.43 18.26
N TYR A 2 -0.70 -2.98 18.35
CA TYR A 2 0.37 -2.34 19.12
C TYR A 2 1.00 -1.27 18.24
N SER A 3 1.22 -0.07 18.79
CA SER A 3 1.91 1.02 18.11
C SER A 3 3.30 0.53 17.70
N GLY A 4 3.56 0.47 16.38
CA GLY A 4 4.87 0.11 15.85
C GLY A 4 5.10 -1.34 15.42
N VAL A 5 4.07 -2.20 15.26
CA VAL A 5 4.24 -3.53 14.63
C VAL A 5 3.25 -3.79 13.50
N VAL A 6 3.75 -4.13 12.31
CA VAL A 6 2.96 -4.64 11.18
C VAL A 6 3.08 -6.16 11.14
N SER A 7 1.95 -6.84 11.29
CA SER A 7 1.86 -8.30 11.21
C SER A 7 1.38 -8.74 9.82
N ILE A 8 2.07 -9.71 9.23
CA ILE A 8 1.70 -10.36 7.96
C ILE A 8 1.39 -11.83 8.26
N ASP A 9 0.46 -12.40 7.49
CA ASP A 9 0.12 -13.83 7.50
C ASP A 9 -0.31 -14.34 8.88
N ALA A 10 -1.50 -13.90 9.34
CA ALA A 10 -2.07 -14.30 10.64
C ALA A 10 -1.09 -14.17 11.84
N ASN A 11 -0.24 -13.13 11.83
CA ASN A 11 0.76 -12.84 12.87
C ASN A 11 2.03 -13.70 12.82
N ARG A 12 2.28 -14.40 11.70
CA ARG A 12 3.48 -15.22 11.47
C ARG A 12 4.74 -14.39 11.25
N ILE A 13 4.61 -13.23 10.59
CA ILE A 13 5.73 -12.31 10.39
C ILE A 13 5.38 -10.97 11.01
N ARG A 14 6.30 -10.40 11.79
CA ARG A 14 6.13 -9.09 12.44
C ARG A 14 7.28 -8.18 12.06
N PHE A 15 6.95 -7.01 11.53
CA PHE A 15 7.90 -5.95 11.25
C PHE A 15 7.74 -4.83 12.27
N ALA A 16 8.83 -4.44 12.92
CA ALA A 16 8.85 -3.23 13.72
C ALA A 16 8.82 -2.00 12.81
N VAL A 17 7.95 -1.05 13.11
CA VAL A 17 7.80 0.22 12.40
C VAL A 17 8.13 1.34 13.37
N ARG A 18 9.01 2.24 12.95
CA ARG A 18 9.58 3.30 13.79
C ARG A 18 8.54 4.21 14.43
N ASP A 19 7.45 4.51 13.71
CA ASP A 19 6.42 5.44 14.16
C ASP A 19 5.03 5.03 13.67
N TRP A 20 4.00 5.40 14.45
CA TRP A 20 2.60 5.09 14.15
C TRP A 20 2.12 5.76 12.85
N LYS A 21 2.72 6.89 12.46
CA LYS A 21 2.42 7.60 11.21
C LYS A 21 2.84 6.76 10.00
N SER A 22 4.02 6.15 10.04
CA SER A 22 4.51 5.23 9.00
C SER A 22 3.62 3.99 8.89
N MET A 23 3.18 3.45 10.03
CA MET A 23 2.21 2.34 10.03
C MET A 23 0.89 2.75 9.36
N LEU A 24 0.35 3.92 9.70
CA LEU A 24 -0.88 4.43 9.12
C LEU A 24 -0.73 4.67 7.61
N ALA A 25 0.39 5.25 7.18
CA ALA A 25 0.70 5.47 5.77
C ALA A 25 0.72 4.16 4.97
N LEU A 26 1.39 3.12 5.48
CA LEU A 26 1.41 1.79 4.85
C LEU A 26 0.02 1.16 4.77
N LYS A 27 -0.80 1.31 5.82
CA LYS A 27 -2.18 0.78 5.83
C LYS A 27 -3.05 1.49 4.80
N ILE A 28 -2.98 2.82 4.72
CA ILE A 28 -3.73 3.61 3.74
C ILE A 28 -3.28 3.25 2.32
N LEU A 29 -1.97 3.19 2.08
CA LEU A 29 -1.42 2.81 0.78
C LEU A 29 -1.94 1.44 0.34
N SER A 30 -1.86 0.43 1.22
CA SER A 30 -2.33 -0.94 0.94
C SER A 30 -3.83 -0.99 0.63
N ALA A 31 -4.65 -0.26 1.38
CA ALA A 31 -6.09 -0.19 1.14
C ALA A 31 -6.40 0.48 -0.21
N ARG A 32 -5.74 1.60 -0.53
CA ARG A 32 -5.93 2.32 -1.80
C ARG A 32 -5.52 1.49 -3.01
N ILE A 33 -4.39 0.79 -2.93
CA ILE A 33 -3.95 -0.10 -4.02
C ILE A 33 -4.92 -1.26 -4.20
N ARG A 34 -5.45 -1.85 -3.13
CA ARG A 34 -6.47 -2.90 -3.21
C ARG A 34 -7.76 -2.42 -3.87
N ASP A 35 -8.22 -1.22 -3.53
CA ASP A 35 -9.42 -0.62 -4.14
C ASP A 35 -9.20 -0.37 -5.64
N ILE A 36 -8.02 0.15 -6.00
CA ILE A 36 -7.64 0.38 -7.41
C ILE A 36 -7.62 -0.94 -8.17
N LEU A 37 -6.94 -1.96 -7.64
CA LEU A 37 -6.87 -3.29 -8.25
C LEU A 37 -8.25 -3.91 -8.42
N SER A 38 -9.09 -3.87 -7.38
CA SER A 38 -10.47 -4.38 -7.43
C SER A 38 -11.29 -3.68 -8.51
N GLY A 39 -11.11 -2.35 -8.65
CA GLY A 39 -11.73 -1.57 -9.71
C GLY A 39 -11.23 -1.92 -11.11
N THR A 40 -9.92 -2.12 -11.27
CA THR A 40 -9.31 -2.49 -12.55
C THR A 40 -9.70 -3.91 -12.98
N PHE A 41 -9.79 -4.87 -12.05
CA PHE A 41 -10.28 -6.21 -12.37
C PHE A 41 -11.74 -6.23 -12.79
N ARG A 42 -12.56 -5.30 -12.26
CA ARG A 42 -13.96 -5.18 -12.63
C ARG A 42 -14.15 -4.52 -14.00
N ASP A 43 -13.42 -3.44 -14.28
CA ASP A 43 -13.46 -2.70 -15.55
C ASP A 43 -12.04 -2.42 -16.08
N PRO A 44 -11.43 -3.35 -16.84
CA PRO A 44 -10.03 -3.24 -17.25
C PRO A 44 -9.72 -2.05 -18.16
N GLN A 45 -10.71 -1.60 -18.94
CA GLN A 45 -10.57 -0.46 -19.86
C GLN A 45 -10.74 0.90 -19.17
N LYS A 46 -11.17 0.92 -17.91
CA LYS A 46 -11.41 2.16 -17.19
C LYS A 46 -10.08 2.81 -16.83
N LYS A 47 -9.82 3.98 -17.43
CA LYS A 47 -8.64 4.78 -17.10
C LYS A 47 -8.66 5.16 -15.63
N LEU A 48 -7.53 4.95 -14.96
CA LEU A 48 -7.34 5.36 -13.57
C LEU A 48 -7.50 6.88 -13.45
N SER A 49 -8.22 7.33 -12.42
CA SER A 49 -8.31 8.74 -12.05
C SER A 49 -6.92 9.29 -11.72
N TYR A 50 -6.70 10.60 -11.89
CA TYR A 50 -5.45 11.28 -11.51
C TYR A 50 -5.01 10.93 -10.08
N LYS A 51 -5.96 10.91 -9.12
CA LYS A 51 -5.65 10.52 -7.73
C LYS A 51 -5.21 9.07 -7.61
N GLN A 52 -5.81 8.16 -8.37
CA GLN A 52 -5.44 6.74 -8.36
C GLN A 52 -4.06 6.54 -8.99
N GLN A 53 -3.76 7.26 -10.08
CA GLN A 53 -2.43 7.25 -10.70
C GLN A 53 -1.36 7.74 -9.72
N GLN A 54 -1.61 8.80 -8.96
CA GLN A 54 -0.68 9.28 -7.92
C GLN A 54 -0.40 8.21 -6.86
N TRP A 55 -1.43 7.49 -6.41
CA TRP A 55 -1.23 6.37 -5.47
C TRP A 55 -0.38 5.24 -6.05
N VAL A 56 -0.61 4.88 -7.32
CA VAL A 56 0.21 3.88 -8.02
C VAL A 56 1.65 4.37 -8.20
N GLN A 57 1.84 5.65 -8.52
CA GLN A 57 3.17 6.25 -8.67
C GLN A 57 3.98 6.20 -7.36
N ILE A 58 3.36 6.57 -6.23
CA ILE A 58 3.99 6.45 -4.90
C ILE A 58 4.39 5.00 -4.63
N TRP A 59 3.48 4.06 -4.90
CA TRP A 59 3.75 2.64 -4.73
C TRP A 59 4.95 2.19 -5.60
N GLN A 60 4.99 2.57 -6.88
CA GLN A 60 6.09 2.26 -7.79
C GLN A 60 7.43 2.86 -7.32
N GLN A 61 7.43 4.11 -6.84
CA GLN A 61 8.65 4.76 -6.33
C GLN A 61 9.25 4.01 -5.14
N ILE A 62 8.42 3.51 -4.23
CA ILE A 62 8.88 2.74 -3.07
C ILE A 62 9.63 1.48 -3.53
N PHE A 63 9.07 0.73 -4.49
CA PHE A 63 9.71 -0.49 -5.00
C PHE A 63 10.98 -0.20 -5.81
N THR A 64 11.00 0.88 -6.60
CA THR A 64 12.18 1.29 -7.37
C THR A 64 13.35 1.70 -6.47
N GLN A 65 13.08 2.26 -5.29
CA GLN A 65 14.12 2.63 -4.33
C GLN A 65 14.72 1.44 -3.60
N VAL A 66 13.93 0.39 -3.34
CA VAL A 66 14.41 -0.84 -2.66
C VAL A 66 15.20 -1.75 -3.59
N GLY A 67 14.96 -1.67 -4.90
CA GLY A 67 15.66 -2.48 -5.92
C GLY A 67 17.04 -1.95 -6.34
N LYS A 68 17.54 -0.88 -5.73
CA LYS A 68 18.90 -0.35 -5.91
C LYS A 68 19.74 -0.67 -4.68
#